data_AF-A0A2V7LCU7-F1
#
_entry.id   AF-A0A2V7LCU7-F1
#
_cell.length_a   1.000
_cell.length_b   1.000
_cell.length_c   1.000
_cell.angle_alpha   90.00
_cell.angle_beta   90.00
_cell.angle_gamma   90.00
#
_symmetry.space_group_name_H-M   'P 1'
#
loop_
_entity.id
_entity.type
_entity.pdbx_description
1 polymer ?
#
loop_
_entity_poly.entity_id
_entity_poly.type
_entity_poly.pdbx_seq_one_letter_code
_entity_poly.pdbx_strand_id
1 'polypeptide(L)'
;MRTLLAAGIILLGAAPVTAQREDRWQVTLNDGTIVWELHLVRFRDDTLIVQRRDSTLRFPIAQVDELRLVRKAERRQTAEPNRYGGVLGGSDDEVFRLTLYNLAERRQIVAQIFKDHPPAPSP
;
A
#
# COMPACT_ATOMS: atom_id res chain seq x y z
N MET A 1 13.76 -32.33 -49.13
CA MET A 1 14.56 -31.42 -48.28
C MET A 1 13.72 -31.04 -47.07
N ARG A 2 14.32 -31.08 -45.88
CA ARG A 2 13.66 -31.15 -44.57
C ARG A 2 13.11 -29.77 -44.17
N THR A 3 11.79 -29.64 -44.02
CA THR A 3 11.16 -28.46 -43.42
C THR A 3 11.23 -28.55 -41.91
N LEU A 4 12.00 -27.63 -41.32
CA LEU A 4 12.12 -27.40 -39.88
C LEU A 4 10.83 -26.75 -39.36
N LEU A 5 10.15 -27.39 -38.41
CA LEU A 5 9.11 -26.76 -37.60
C LEU A 5 9.69 -26.49 -36.22
N ALA A 6 10.06 -25.23 -35.99
CA ALA A 6 10.44 -24.71 -34.69
C ALA A 6 9.18 -24.45 -33.86
N ALA A 7 8.94 -25.28 -32.85
CA ALA A 7 7.94 -25.01 -31.83
C ALA A 7 8.56 -24.09 -30.76
N GLY A 8 8.35 -22.78 -30.91
CA GLY A 8 8.70 -21.79 -29.89
C GLY A 8 7.65 -21.80 -28.79
N ILE A 9 7.97 -22.39 -27.64
CA ILE A 9 7.19 -22.22 -26.41
C ILE A 9 7.53 -20.85 -25.84
N ILE A 10 6.62 -19.88 -25.99
CA ILE A 10 6.70 -18.62 -25.25
C ILE A 10 6.31 -18.94 -23.80
N LEU A 11 7.31 -19.15 -22.94
CA LEU A 11 7.11 -19.07 -21.50
C LEU A 11 6.83 -17.61 -21.16
N LEU A 12 5.56 -17.23 -21.07
CA LEU A 12 5.17 -16.05 -20.30
C LEU A 12 5.52 -16.33 -18.84
N GLY A 13 6.66 -15.80 -18.40
CA GLY A 13 7.03 -15.74 -17.00
C GLY A 13 5.97 -14.94 -16.25
N ALA A 14 5.08 -15.64 -15.55
CA ALA A 14 4.28 -15.05 -14.50
C ALA A 14 5.25 -14.59 -13.41
N ALA A 15 5.63 -13.31 -13.43
CA ALA A 15 6.24 -12.69 -12.26
C ALA A 15 5.27 -12.88 -11.08
N PRO A 16 5.75 -13.27 -9.89
CA PRO A 16 4.88 -13.48 -8.74
C PRO A 16 4.23 -12.15 -8.38
N VAL A 17 2.93 -12.02 -8.62
CA VAL A 17 2.07 -10.96 -8.07
C VAL A 17 1.87 -11.27 -6.59
N THR A 18 2.89 -11.04 -5.79
CA THR A 18 2.83 -11.11 -4.32
C THR A 18 2.53 -9.75 -3.69
N ALA A 19 2.51 -8.69 -4.49
CA ALA A 19 2.60 -7.30 -4.05
C ALA A 19 1.35 -6.68 -3.37
N GLN A 20 0.38 -7.47 -2.90
CA GLN A 20 -0.76 -6.87 -2.19
C GLN A 20 -1.45 -7.70 -1.11
N ARG A 21 -1.28 -9.03 -1.10
CA ARG A 21 -1.98 -9.84 -0.09
C ARG A 21 -1.57 -9.49 1.35
N GLU A 22 -0.46 -8.79 1.51
CA GLU A 22 0.10 -8.42 2.82
C GLU A 22 0.11 -6.91 3.12
N ASP A 23 -0.10 -6.04 2.13
CA ASP A 23 -0.05 -4.59 2.34
C ASP A 23 -1.30 -4.11 3.07
N ARG A 24 -1.08 -3.62 4.30
CA ARG A 24 -2.12 -3.10 5.18
C ARG A 24 -1.95 -1.62 5.36
N TRP A 25 -2.93 -0.87 4.91
CA TRP A 25 -2.94 0.59 5.00
C TRP A 25 -3.70 1.05 6.23
N GLN A 26 -3.28 2.22 6.72
CA GLN A 26 -3.98 3.04 7.68
C GLN A 26 -4.21 4.42 7.06
N VAL A 27 -5.38 5.00 7.34
CA VAL A 27 -5.72 6.38 7.01
C VAL A 27 -6.01 7.13 8.30
N THR A 28 -5.42 8.32 8.44
CA THR A 28 -5.81 9.31 9.46
C THR A 28 -6.54 10.45 8.76
N LEU A 29 -7.72 10.79 9.26
CA LEU A 29 -8.56 11.87 8.76
C LEU A 29 -8.33 13.16 9.57
N ASN A 30 -8.75 14.29 9.00
CA ASN A 30 -8.61 15.63 9.59
C ASN A 30 -9.40 15.84 10.89
N ASP A 31 -10.38 14.99 11.18
CA ASP A 31 -11.12 14.97 12.45
C ASP A 31 -10.43 14.11 13.53
N GLY A 32 -9.26 13.55 13.21
CA GLY A 32 -8.50 12.66 14.09
C GLY A 32 -8.94 11.19 14.02
N THR A 33 -9.94 10.84 13.20
CA THR A 33 -10.36 9.46 12.99
C THR A 33 -9.24 8.65 12.34
N ILE A 34 -8.91 7.50 12.92
CA ILE A 34 -7.91 6.58 12.36
C ILE A 34 -8.59 5.28 11.93
N VAL A 35 -8.45 4.92 10.66
CA VAL A 35 -9.01 3.71 10.06
C VAL A 35 -7.88 2.77 9.66
N TRP A 36 -7.93 1.54 10.15
CA TRP A 36 -6.91 0.50 9.97
C TRP A 36 -7.38 -0.64 9.08
N GLU A 37 -6.42 -1.50 8.68
CA GLU A 37 -6.65 -2.73 7.89
C GLU A 37 -7.31 -2.43 6.53
N LEU A 38 -6.81 -1.37 5.88
CA LEU A 38 -7.28 -0.93 4.58
C LEU A 38 -6.46 -1.56 3.46
N HIS A 39 -7.11 -1.80 2.32
CA HIS A 39 -6.44 -2.15 1.07
C HIS A 39 -6.76 -1.09 0.01
N LEU A 40 -5.74 -0.64 -0.73
CA LEU A 40 -5.93 0.28 -1.84
C LEU A 40 -6.74 -0.39 -2.95
N VAL A 41 -7.76 0.32 -3.46
CA VAL A 41 -8.59 -0.16 -4.58
C VAL A 41 -8.42 0.74 -5.80
N ARG A 42 -8.65 2.05 -5.64
CA ARG A 42 -8.51 3.03 -6.74
C ARG A 42 -8.37 4.44 -6.17
N PHE A 43 -7.68 5.30 -6.91
CA PHE A 43 -7.75 6.74 -6.74
C PHE A 43 -8.35 7.38 -7.99
N ARG A 44 -9.42 8.17 -7.83
CA ARG A 44 -10.12 8.84 -8.94
C ARG A 44 -10.87 10.06 -8.41
N ASP A 45 -10.88 11.16 -9.18
CA ASP A 45 -11.67 12.35 -8.88
C ASP A 45 -11.46 12.83 -7.43
N ASP A 46 -10.20 12.93 -7.01
CA ASP A 46 -9.77 13.30 -5.64
C ASP A 46 -10.30 12.42 -4.51
N THR A 47 -10.80 11.24 -4.86
CA THR A 47 -11.37 10.28 -3.92
C THR A 47 -10.48 9.05 -3.85
N LEU A 48 -9.97 8.80 -2.65
CA LEU A 48 -9.30 7.56 -2.28
C LEU A 48 -10.37 6.50 -1.99
N ILE A 49 -10.36 5.43 -2.78
CA ILE A 49 -11.24 4.27 -2.61
C ILE A 49 -10.41 3.14 -2.03
N VAL A 50 -10.85 2.62 -0.89
CA VAL A 50 -10.21 1.52 -0.17
C VAL A 50 -11.23 0.46 0.21
N GLN A 51 -10.76 -0.76 0.39
CA GLN A 51 -11.54 -1.85 0.95
C GLN A 51 -11.14 -2.07 2.41
N ARG A 52 -12.13 -2.34 3.25
CA ARG A 52 -11.96 -2.80 4.63
C ARG A 52 -12.90 -3.97 4.85
N ARG A 53 -12.34 -5.18 5.02
CA ARG A 53 -13.14 -6.42 5.09
C ARG A 53 -14.06 -6.53 3.87
N ASP A 54 -15.37 -6.55 4.08
CA ASP A 54 -16.43 -6.63 3.07
C ASP A 54 -16.94 -5.25 2.60
N SER A 55 -16.41 -4.17 3.17
CA SER A 55 -16.90 -2.82 2.97
C SER A 55 -15.96 -2.00 2.07
N THR A 56 -16.54 -1.19 1.18
CA THR A 56 -15.79 -0.19 0.40
C THR A 56 -15.96 1.18 1.03
N LEU A 57 -14.85 1.81 1.40
CA LEU A 57 -14.83 3.16 1.98
C LEU A 57 -14.29 4.15 0.94
N ARG A 58 -14.72 5.40 1.07
CA ARG A 58 -14.36 6.50 0.17
C ARG A 58 -13.97 7.71 1.00
N PHE A 59 -12.79 8.25 0.73
CA PHE A 59 -12.26 9.41 1.43
C PHE A 59 -11.86 10.48 0.42
N PRO A 60 -12.43 11.69 0.47
CA PRO A 60 -11.88 12.84 -0.23
C PRO A 60 -10.45 13.11 0.29
N ILE A 61 -9.45 13.23 -0.59
CA ILE A 61 -8.05 13.42 -0.16
C ILE A 61 -7.81 14.75 0.58
N ALA A 62 -8.75 15.69 0.47
CA ALA A 62 -8.75 16.92 1.25
C ALA A 62 -8.98 16.66 2.75
N GLN A 63 -9.65 15.55 3.10
CA GLN A 63 -9.93 15.13 4.47
C GLN A 63 -8.90 14.12 5.00
N VAL A 64 -8.02 13.61 4.13
CA VAL A 64 -6.97 12.65 4.51
C VAL A 64 -5.72 13.42 4.91
N ASP A 65 -5.32 13.21 6.17
CA ASP A 65 -4.16 13.86 6.77
C ASP A 65 -2.89 13.01 6.66
N GLU A 66 -3.03 11.69 6.82
CA GLU A 66 -1.93 10.73 6.71
C GLU A 66 -2.40 9.44 6.03
N LEU A 67 -1.59 8.91 5.11
CA LEU A 67 -1.61 7.50 4.75
C LEU A 67 -0.37 6.82 5.32
N ARG A 68 -0.55 5.62 5.86
CA ARG A 68 0.54 4.80 6.37
C ARG A 68 0.43 3.39 5.85
N LEU A 69 1.48 2.89 5.22
CA LEU A 69 1.63 1.47 4.92
C LEU A 69 2.24 0.79 6.14
N VAL A 70 1.43 -0.01 6.81
CA VAL A 70 1.81 -0.72 8.04
C VAL A 70 2.58 -1.98 7.63
N ARG A 71 3.90 -1.96 7.84
CA ARG A 71 4.72 -3.15 7.61
C ARG A 71 4.54 -4.12 8.77
N LYS A 72 4.55 -5.41 8.47
CA LYS A 72 4.59 -6.43 9.50
C LYS A 72 5.92 -6.25 10.24
N ALA A 73 5.87 -6.02 11.56
CA ALA A 73 7.07 -5.98 12.36
C ALA A 73 7.80 -7.33 12.22
N GLU A 74 8.86 -7.37 11.42
CA GLU A 74 9.79 -8.48 11.48
C GLU A 74 10.50 -8.34 12.81
N ARG A 75 10.20 -9.27 13.74
CA ARG A 75 10.92 -9.36 15.00
C ARG A 75 12.37 -9.74 14.67
N ARG A 76 13.21 -8.75 14.37
CA ARG A 76 14.66 -8.90 14.32
C ARG A 76 15.08 -9.18 15.76
N GLN A 77 15.04 -10.45 16.15
CA GLN A 77 15.56 -10.91 17.43
C GLN A 77 17.08 -10.79 17.38
N THR A 78 17.60 -9.56 17.47
CA THR A 78 18.95 -9.36 17.96
C THR A 78 18.85 -9.59 19.46
N ALA A 79 19.27 -10.77 19.92
CA ALA A 79 19.35 -11.09 21.32
C ALA A 79 20.45 -10.23 21.96
N GLU A 80 20.13 -9.00 22.34
CA GLU A 80 20.96 -8.21 23.26
C GLU A 80 20.30 -8.19 24.64
N PRO A 81 20.93 -8.79 25.66
CA PRO A 81 20.35 -8.90 26.98
C PRO A 81 20.59 -7.61 27.76
N ASN A 82 19.84 -6.52 27.49
CA ASN A 82 19.56 -5.46 28.50
C ASN A 82 18.66 -4.27 28.10
N ARG A 83 17.78 -4.35 27.09
CA ARG A 83 16.87 -3.22 26.79
C ARG A 83 15.39 -3.58 26.90
N TYR A 84 14.82 -3.31 28.07
CA TYR A 84 13.39 -3.09 28.21
C TYR A 84 13.05 -1.68 27.71
N GLY A 85 12.42 -1.60 26.54
CA GLY A 85 12.03 -0.33 25.94
C GLY A 85 11.64 -0.49 24.46
N GLY A 86 10.85 -1.52 24.14
CA GLY A 86 10.29 -1.68 22.81
C GLY A 86 9.16 -0.66 22.60
N VAL A 87 9.47 0.50 22.05
CA VAL A 87 8.46 1.36 21.45
C VAL A 87 7.89 0.57 20.28
N LEU A 88 6.63 0.15 20.37
CA LEU A 88 5.88 -0.47 19.28
C LEU A 88 5.54 0.59 18.22
N GLY A 89 6.58 1.18 17.62
CA GLY A 89 6.48 1.94 16.37
C GLY A 89 7.23 1.13 15.34
N GLY A 90 6.53 0.62 14.32
CA GLY A 90 7.18 -0.05 13.19
C GLY A 90 8.19 0.90 12.56
N SER A 91 9.47 0.65 12.80
CA SER A 91 10.58 1.48 12.27
C SER A 91 10.67 1.45 10.74
N ASP A 92 9.85 0.63 10.08
CA ASP A 92 9.87 0.37 8.65
C ASP A 92 8.54 0.78 7.96
N ASP A 93 7.61 1.42 8.66
CA ASP A 93 6.36 1.90 8.04
C ASP A 93 6.64 3.04 7.05
N GLU A 94 6.02 2.99 5.88
CA GLU A 94 6.01 4.12 4.95
C GLU A 94 4.89 5.08 5.33
N VAL A 95 5.24 6.34 5.62
CA VAL A 95 4.31 7.35 6.14
C VAL A 95 4.25 8.55 5.20
N PHE A 96 3.05 8.83 4.70
CA PHE A 96 2.74 9.93 3.80
C PHE A 96 1.87 10.96 4.51
N ARG A 97 2.50 12.02 5.04
CA ARG A 97 1.82 13.12 5.73
C ARG A 97 1.27 14.13 4.72
N LEU A 98 0.02 13.96 4.30
CA LEU A 98 -0.63 14.78 3.29
C LEU A 98 -0.93 16.21 3.78
N THR A 99 -1.04 16.42 5.10
CA THR A 99 -1.26 17.75 5.69
C THR A 99 -0.22 18.79 5.32
N LEU A 100 0.99 18.36 4.97
CA LEU A 100 2.11 19.22 4.60
C LEU A 100 2.00 19.81 3.18
N TYR A 101 1.01 19.35 2.41
CA TYR A 101 0.91 19.61 0.97
C TYR A 101 -0.43 20.23 0.61
N ASN A 102 -0.41 21.06 -0.44
CA ASN A 102 -1.63 21.57 -1.05
C ASN A 102 -2.37 20.47 -1.82
N LEU A 103 -3.63 20.72 -2.23
CA LEU A 103 -4.45 19.68 -2.86
C LEU A 103 -3.84 19.13 -4.16
N ALA A 104 -3.18 19.96 -4.97
CA ALA A 104 -2.56 19.50 -6.21
C ALA A 104 -1.37 18.57 -5.95
N GLU A 105 -0.53 18.90 -4.97
CA GLU A 105 0.57 18.05 -4.51
C GLU A 105 0.07 16.74 -3.90
N ARG A 106 -0.99 16.80 -3.08
CA ARG A 106 -1.63 15.58 -2.53
C ARG A 106 -2.08 14.64 -3.64
N ARG A 107 -2.68 15.15 -4.73
CA ARG A 107 -3.06 14.32 -5.89
C ARG A 107 -1.86 13.61 -6.49
N GLN A 108 -0.73 14.31 -6.65
CA GLN A 108 0.50 13.74 -7.20
C GLN A 108 1.07 12.65 -6.29
N ILE A 109 1.11 12.91 -4.98
CA ILE A 109 1.58 11.95 -3.97
C ILE A 109 0.70 10.69 -3.99
N VAL A 110 -0.62 10.84 -3.93
CA VAL A 110 -1.54 9.68 -3.93
C VAL A 110 -1.46 8.93 -5.26
N ALA A 111 -1.38 9.63 -6.39
CA ALA A 111 -1.17 8.97 -7.68
C ALA A 111 0.15 8.19 -7.73
N GLN A 112 1.21 8.70 -7.08
CA GLN A 112 2.49 8.01 -7.00
C GLN A 112 2.42 6.78 -6.08
N ILE A 113 1.75 6.89 -4.92
CA ILE A 113 1.45 5.74 -4.04
C ILE A 113 0.78 4.61 -4.82
N PHE A 114 -0.21 4.90 -5.67
CA PHE A 114 -0.88 3.89 -6.48
C PHE A 114 -0.02 3.29 -7.60
N LYS A 115 1.08 3.94 -7.99
CA LYS A 115 2.07 3.37 -8.93
C LYS A 115 3.05 2.48 -8.19
N ASP A 116 3.51 2.91 -7.02
CA ASP A 116 4.51 2.20 -6.22
C ASP A 116 3.90 0.99 -5.50
N HIS A 117 2.63 1.10 -5.12
CA HIS A 117 1.84 0.10 -4.42
C HIS A 117 0.56 -0.21 -5.23
N PRO A 118 0.68 -0.89 -6.38
CA PRO A 118 -0.42 -1.09 -7.32
C PRO A 118 -1.51 -2.00 -6.72
N PRO A 119 -2.81 -1.62 -6.79
CA PRO A 119 -3.93 -2.40 -6.28
C PRO A 119 -3.95 -3.86 -6.79
N ALA A 120 -4.44 -4.77 -5.95
CA ALA A 120 -4.52 -6.18 -6.26
C ALA A 120 -5.54 -6.28 -7.38
N PRO A 121 -5.31 -7.16 -8.36
CA PRO A 121 -6.37 -7.49 -9.27
C PRO A 121 -7.57 -7.95 -8.45
N SER A 122 -8.70 -7.25 -8.57
CA SER A 122 -9.95 -7.70 -8.01
C SER A 122 -10.21 -9.14 -8.50
N PRO A 123 -10.59 -10.07 -7.60
CA PRO A 123 -10.96 -11.42 -8.02
C PRO A 123 -12.14 -11.42 -8.99
#